data_AF-A0A6P4EKM9-F1
#
_entry.id   AF-A0A6P4EKM9-F1
#
_cell.length_a   1.000
_cell.length_b   1.000
_cell.length_c   1.000
_cell.angle_alpha   90.00
_cell.angle_beta   90.00
_cell.angle_gamma   90.00
#
_symmetry.space_group_name_H-M   'P 1'
#
loop_
_entity.id
_entity.type
_entity.pdbx_description
1 polymer ?
#
loop_
_entity_poly.entity_id
_entity_poly.type
_entity_poly.pdbx_seq_one_letter_code
_entity_poly.pdbx_strand_id
1 'polypeptide(L)'
;MSNSNVLTIGNESSESLDKLHSTKNSKANFDIAFEKRMQKLLLEGDKPPKLDETSIDRFAATEIMKNGKQYYEFGPDNFKNGTIISAVLFDPKGMLLRVKNRIGKEHWVNENVIQYRKNSMIYIQQIVSDALREEEMEIYQYLRYLNKSACTK
;
A
#
# COMPACT_ATOMS: atom_id res chain seq x y z
N MET A 1 17.85 -48.06 44.36
CA MET A 1 18.18 -46.66 44.06
C MET A 1 17.80 -46.38 42.62
N SER A 2 16.86 -45.47 42.39
CA SER A 2 16.47 -44.98 41.07
C SER A 2 17.58 -44.14 40.47
N ASN A 3 17.78 -44.26 39.15
CA ASN A 3 18.20 -43.14 38.30
C ASN A 3 17.75 -43.39 36.85
N SER A 4 16.86 -42.50 36.41
CA SER A 4 16.37 -42.31 35.06
C SER A 4 17.51 -41.94 34.11
N ASN A 5 17.53 -42.50 32.91
CA ASN A 5 18.19 -41.87 31.77
C ASN A 5 17.27 -41.92 30.55
N VAL A 6 16.83 -40.72 30.19
CA VAL A 6 15.97 -40.35 29.07
C VAL A 6 16.71 -40.59 27.76
N LEU A 7 16.02 -41.17 26.78
CA LEU A 7 16.52 -41.39 25.42
C LEU A 7 16.53 -40.05 24.66
N THR A 8 17.73 -39.49 24.47
CA THR A 8 17.97 -38.39 23.55
C THR A 8 18.00 -38.94 22.12
N ILE A 9 16.98 -38.64 21.31
CA ILE A 9 17.05 -38.91 19.85
C ILE A 9 17.98 -37.85 19.25
N GLY A 10 19.18 -38.30 18.90
CA GLY A 10 20.15 -37.56 18.12
C GLY A 10 19.59 -37.23 16.74
N ASN A 11 19.57 -35.94 16.44
CA ASN A 11 19.39 -35.40 15.11
C ASN A 11 20.68 -35.63 14.31
N GLU A 12 20.68 -36.61 13.42
CA GLU A 12 21.78 -36.83 12.48
C GLU A 12 21.31 -36.82 11.02
N SER A 13 21.91 -35.87 10.28
CA SER A 13 22.20 -35.94 8.85
C SER A 13 21.09 -35.58 7.86
N SER A 14 20.96 -34.28 7.61
CA SER A 14 21.10 -33.78 6.23
C SER A 14 21.90 -32.48 6.23
N GLU A 15 23.19 -32.58 6.57
CA GLU A 15 24.18 -31.58 6.16
C GLU A 15 24.38 -31.68 4.64
N SER A 16 23.68 -30.83 3.91
CA SER A 16 24.26 -30.14 2.75
C SER A 16 23.73 -28.71 2.71
N LEU A 17 23.71 -28.07 3.89
CA LEU A 17 23.37 -26.67 4.07
C LEU A 17 24.65 -25.84 4.13
N ASP A 18 25.55 -26.06 3.16
CA ASP A 18 26.70 -25.17 2.92
C ASP A 18 27.29 -25.43 1.54
N LYS A 19 26.59 -24.92 0.51
CA LYS A 19 27.27 -24.31 -0.62
C LYS A 19 26.35 -23.32 -1.34
N LEU A 20 26.57 -22.06 -0.98
CA LEU A 20 26.70 -20.98 -1.94
C LEU A 20 25.41 -20.50 -2.62
N HIS A 21 24.52 -19.85 -1.86
CA HIS A 21 23.75 -18.76 -2.45
C HIS A 21 23.85 -17.51 -1.57
N SER A 22 24.89 -16.76 -1.90
CA SER A 22 25.01 -15.31 -1.80
C SER A 22 23.85 -14.61 -1.08
N THR A 23 24.16 -14.05 0.09
CA THR A 23 23.39 -13.10 0.91
C THR A 23 23.04 -11.78 0.18
N LYS A 24 22.93 -11.78 -1.15
CA LYS A 24 22.64 -10.59 -1.96
C LYS A 24 21.16 -10.32 -2.20
N ASN A 25 20.23 -11.19 -1.80
CA ASN A 25 18.82 -11.04 -2.20
C ASN A 25 17.77 -11.53 -1.17
N SER A 26 18.00 -11.32 0.13
CA SER A 26 17.00 -11.68 1.16
C SER A 26 15.62 -11.02 0.91
N LYS A 27 15.63 -9.79 0.39
CA LYS A 27 14.42 -9.05 0.01
C LYS A 27 13.70 -9.67 -1.19
N ALA A 28 14.42 -10.04 -2.25
CA ALA A 28 13.83 -10.69 -3.41
C ALA A 28 13.21 -12.05 -3.07
N ASN A 29 13.83 -12.82 -2.16
CA ASN A 29 13.26 -14.07 -1.68
C ASN A 29 11.98 -13.85 -0.87
N PHE A 30 11.92 -12.79 -0.06
CA PHE A 30 10.70 -12.41 0.66
C PHE A 30 9.60 -12.01 -0.32
N ASP A 31 9.89 -11.15 -1.29
CA ASP A 31 8.91 -10.66 -2.26
C ASP A 31 8.27 -11.82 -3.04
N ILE A 32 9.08 -12.79 -3.49
CA ILE A 32 8.59 -13.99 -4.20
C ILE A 32 7.73 -14.88 -3.30
N ALA A 33 8.16 -15.11 -2.05
CA ALA A 33 7.40 -15.93 -1.10
C ALA A 33 6.08 -15.28 -0.71
N PHE A 34 6.09 -13.96 -0.52
CA PHE A 34 4.90 -13.16 -0.25
C PHE A 34 3.94 -13.19 -1.43
N GLU A 35 4.43 -12.97 -2.66
CA GLU A 35 3.62 -13.02 -3.87
C GLU A 35 2.93 -14.38 -4.03
N LYS A 36 3.67 -15.49 -3.92
CA LYS A 36 3.10 -16.85 -3.98
C LYS A 36 2.03 -17.07 -2.92
N ARG A 37 2.24 -16.56 -1.70
CA ARG A 37 1.27 -16.67 -0.62
C ARG A 37 0.01 -15.87 -0.93
N MET A 38 0.14 -14.66 -1.45
CA MET A 38 -0.98 -13.82 -1.83
C MET A 38 -1.75 -14.40 -3.02
N GLN A 39 -1.06 -14.98 -4.02
CA GLN A 39 -1.68 -15.73 -5.12
C GLN A 39 -2.51 -16.89 -4.58
N LYS A 40 -1.98 -17.68 -3.66
CA LYS A 40 -2.72 -18.77 -3.01
C LYS A 40 -3.97 -18.26 -2.28
N LEU A 41 -3.87 -17.10 -1.63
CA LEU A 41 -4.94 -16.56 -0.81
C LEU A 41 -6.05 -15.88 -1.64
N LEU A 42 -5.67 -15.15 -2.68
CA LEU A 42 -6.60 -14.32 -3.46
C LEU A 42 -7.09 -15.03 -4.73
N LEU A 43 -6.32 -15.97 -5.26
CA LEU A 43 -6.53 -16.56 -6.58
C LEU A 43 -6.45 -18.10 -6.55
N GLU A 44 -6.55 -18.72 -5.37
CA GLU A 44 -6.44 -20.18 -5.19
C GLU A 44 -5.13 -20.80 -5.74
N GLY A 45 -4.10 -19.97 -5.95
CA GLY A 45 -2.79 -20.37 -6.48
C GLY A 45 -2.58 -20.06 -7.96
N ASP A 46 -3.60 -19.53 -8.64
CA ASP A 46 -3.46 -19.06 -10.02
C ASP A 46 -2.58 -17.81 -10.10
N LYS A 47 -1.94 -17.65 -11.26
CA LYS A 47 -1.17 -16.44 -11.56
C LYS A 47 -2.12 -15.26 -11.71
N PRO A 48 -1.77 -14.08 -11.17
CA PRO A 48 -2.57 -12.90 -11.38
C PRO A 48 -2.63 -12.60 -12.89
N PRO A 49 -3.80 -12.19 -13.41
CA PRO A 49 -3.87 -11.67 -14.76
C PRO A 49 -2.91 -10.49 -14.89
N LYS A 50 -2.43 -10.22 -16.12
CA LYS A 50 -1.63 -9.02 -16.36
C LYS A 50 -2.41 -7.81 -15.88
N LEU A 51 -1.76 -6.97 -15.08
CA LEU A 51 -2.34 -5.75 -14.57
C LEU A 51 -2.74 -4.87 -15.76
N ASP A 52 -4.04 -4.65 -15.93
CA ASP A 52 -4.52 -3.59 -16.79
C ASP A 52 -4.53 -2.30 -15.99
N GLU A 53 -3.51 -1.46 -16.18
CA GLU A 53 -3.39 -0.19 -15.46
C GLU A 53 -4.57 0.76 -15.73
N THR A 54 -5.35 0.53 -16.79
CA THR A 54 -6.55 1.31 -17.10
C THR A 54 -7.79 0.85 -16.33
N SER A 55 -7.73 -0.34 -15.73
CA SER A 55 -8.83 -0.91 -14.95
C SER A 55 -8.90 -0.42 -13.51
N ILE A 56 -7.92 0.38 -13.07
CA ILE A 56 -7.82 0.84 -11.69
C ILE A 56 -7.92 2.35 -11.63
N ASP A 57 -8.87 2.82 -10.83
CA ASP A 57 -9.06 4.23 -10.60
C ASP A 57 -7.85 4.84 -9.89
N ARG A 58 -7.57 6.08 -10.25
CA ARG A 58 -6.50 6.89 -9.65
C ARG A 58 -7.07 8.15 -9.03
N PHE A 59 -6.40 8.61 -7.99
CA PHE A 59 -6.63 9.89 -7.38
C PHE A 59 -5.34 10.68 -7.37
N ALA A 60 -5.44 11.93 -7.79
CA ALA A 60 -4.36 12.88 -7.84
C ALA A 60 -4.70 14.14 -7.06
N ALA A 61 -3.65 14.79 -6.58
CA ALA A 61 -3.67 16.21 -6.28
C ALA A 61 -2.84 16.93 -7.35
N THR A 62 -3.45 17.93 -7.98
CA THR A 62 -2.84 18.71 -9.05
C THR A 62 -2.72 20.17 -8.60
N GLU A 63 -1.52 20.72 -8.68
CA GLU A 63 -1.24 22.12 -8.42
C GLU A 63 -1.71 22.99 -9.59
N ILE A 64 -2.42 24.06 -9.27
CA ILE A 64 -2.94 25.04 -10.24
C ILE A 64 -2.53 26.44 -9.79
N MET A 65 -1.81 27.16 -10.65
CA MET A 65 -1.47 28.56 -10.44
C MET A 65 -2.43 29.45 -11.24
N LYS A 66 -3.19 30.31 -10.54
CA LYS A 66 -4.14 31.24 -11.18
C LYS A 66 -4.07 32.60 -10.52
N ASN A 67 -3.86 33.65 -11.31
CA ASN A 67 -3.78 35.05 -10.84
C ASN A 67 -2.79 35.25 -9.67
N GLY A 68 -1.64 34.57 -9.70
CA GLY A 68 -0.62 34.63 -8.64
C GLY A 68 -0.98 33.92 -7.34
N LYS A 69 -2.15 33.28 -7.26
CA LYS A 69 -2.59 32.42 -6.15
C LYS A 69 -2.39 30.94 -6.50
N GLN A 70 -2.19 30.14 -5.45
CA GLN A 70 -1.93 28.71 -5.54
C GLN A 70 -3.18 27.94 -5.11
N TYR A 71 -3.61 27.04 -5.98
CA TYR A 71 -4.76 26.18 -5.81
C TYR A 71 -4.33 24.73 -5.95
N TYR A 72 -5.12 23.83 -5.37
CA TYR A 72 -4.97 22.40 -5.61
C TYR A 72 -6.32 21.81 -5.94
N GLU A 73 -6.35 21.04 -7.00
CA GLU A 73 -7.50 20.23 -7.40
C GLU A 73 -7.26 18.78 -7.01
N PHE A 74 -8.30 18.15 -6.46
CA PHE A 74 -8.31 16.75 -6.08
C PHE A 74 -9.28 16.00 -6.99
N GLY A 75 -8.90 14.81 -7.46
CA GLY A 75 -9.79 14.03 -8.32
C GLY A 75 -9.05 12.99 -9.14
N PRO A 76 -9.67 12.49 -10.23
CA PRO A 76 -9.04 11.51 -11.10
C PRO A 76 -7.70 12.01 -11.64
N ASP A 77 -6.70 11.14 -11.65
CA ASP A 77 -5.43 11.46 -12.29
C ASP A 77 -5.63 11.50 -13.81
N ASN A 78 -5.53 12.69 -14.38
CA ASN A 78 -5.63 12.91 -15.83
C ASN A 78 -4.24 12.99 -16.49
N PHE A 79 -3.16 12.62 -15.78
CA PHE A 79 -1.78 12.69 -16.24
C PHE A 79 -1.38 14.08 -16.76
N LYS A 80 -1.97 15.12 -16.15
CA LYS A 80 -1.71 16.52 -16.52
C LYS A 80 -0.44 17.02 -15.84
N ASN A 81 0.23 17.99 -16.48
CA ASN A 81 1.30 18.73 -15.83
C ASN A 81 0.80 19.39 -14.53
N GLY A 82 1.60 19.32 -13.47
CA GLY A 82 1.27 19.86 -12.16
C GLY A 82 0.70 18.83 -11.18
N THR A 83 0.55 17.55 -11.54
CA THR A 83 0.27 16.50 -10.55
C THR A 83 1.42 16.40 -9.55
N ILE A 84 1.11 16.69 -8.28
CA ILE A 84 2.10 16.68 -7.18
C ILE A 84 2.11 15.32 -6.46
N ILE A 85 1.00 14.59 -6.50
CA ILE A 85 0.90 13.21 -6.01
C ILE A 85 -0.21 12.50 -6.78
N SER A 86 0.02 11.24 -7.10
CA SER A 86 -0.93 10.34 -7.75
C SER A 86 -0.86 8.99 -7.06
N ALA A 87 -2.01 8.41 -6.77
CA ALA A 87 -2.14 7.11 -6.14
C ALA A 87 -3.23 6.30 -6.81
N VAL A 88 -3.00 5.00 -6.89
CA VAL A 88 -4.00 4.01 -7.28
C VAL A 88 -4.87 3.74 -6.07
N LEU A 89 -6.18 3.80 -6.21
CA LEU A 89 -7.13 3.67 -5.10
C LEU A 89 -8.28 2.74 -5.44
N PHE A 90 -8.81 2.11 -4.40
CA PHE A 90 -10.03 1.31 -4.50
C PHE A 90 -11.29 2.17 -4.31
N ASP A 91 -11.21 3.22 -3.48
CA ASP A 91 -12.30 4.18 -3.31
C ASP A 91 -11.82 5.64 -3.45
N PRO A 92 -11.72 6.16 -4.68
CA PRO A 92 -11.36 7.55 -4.93
C PRO A 92 -12.32 8.58 -4.31
N LYS A 93 -13.60 8.23 -4.15
CA LYS A 93 -14.61 9.14 -3.56
C LYS A 93 -14.42 9.22 -2.05
N GLY A 94 -14.21 8.09 -1.37
CA GLY A 94 -13.86 8.02 0.04
C GLY A 94 -12.55 8.75 0.34
N MET A 95 -11.58 8.68 -0.57
CA MET A 95 -10.32 9.43 -0.43
C MET A 95 -10.54 10.94 -0.43
N LEU A 96 -11.37 11.49 -1.31
CA LEU A 96 -11.68 12.93 -1.30
C LEU A 96 -12.28 13.35 0.05
N LEU A 97 -13.17 12.54 0.63
CA LEU A 97 -13.75 12.80 1.94
C LEU A 97 -12.67 12.77 3.06
N ARG A 98 -11.75 11.81 3.01
CA ARG A 98 -10.61 11.73 3.93
C ARG A 98 -9.70 12.96 3.85
N VAL A 99 -9.44 13.46 2.65
CA VAL A 99 -8.67 14.71 2.45
C VAL A 99 -9.45 15.92 2.98
N LYS A 100 -10.76 16.02 2.69
CA LYS A 100 -11.66 17.05 3.23
C LYS A 100 -11.67 17.11 4.74
N ASN A 101 -11.66 15.98 5.42
CA ASN A 101 -11.66 15.95 6.89
C ASN A 101 -10.34 16.43 7.51
N ARG A 102 -9.23 16.42 6.76
CA ARG A 102 -7.92 16.90 7.21
C ARG A 102 -7.66 18.37 6.87
N ILE A 103 -8.31 18.88 5.83
CA ILE A 103 -8.17 20.27 5.38
C ILE A 103 -9.33 21.09 5.91
N GLY A 104 -9.03 22.16 6.66
CA GLY A 104 -10.05 23.07 7.19
C GLY A 104 -11.01 23.59 6.12
N LYS A 105 -12.30 23.71 6.48
CA LYS A 105 -13.39 24.13 5.58
C LYS A 105 -13.12 25.49 4.93
N GLU A 106 -12.38 26.36 5.61
CA GLU A 106 -11.98 27.70 5.18
C GLU A 106 -11.09 27.72 3.92
N HIS A 107 -10.45 26.60 3.59
CA HIS A 107 -9.56 26.50 2.42
C HIS A 107 -10.28 26.04 1.16
N TRP A 108 -11.49 25.47 1.28
CA TRP A 108 -12.24 24.92 0.15
C TRP A 108 -12.95 26.04 -0.62
N VAL A 109 -12.61 26.18 -1.89
CA VAL A 109 -13.25 27.14 -2.81
C VAL A 109 -14.28 26.47 -3.71
N ASN A 110 -14.18 25.15 -3.87
CA ASN A 110 -15.16 24.30 -4.55
C ASN A 110 -15.18 22.91 -3.89
N GLU A 111 -16.00 21.99 -4.39
CA GLU A 111 -16.12 20.63 -3.88
C GLU A 111 -14.78 19.88 -3.86
N ASN A 112 -13.92 20.09 -4.85
CA ASN A 112 -12.67 19.36 -5.00
C ASN A 112 -11.45 20.28 -5.17
N VAL A 113 -11.62 21.58 -4.94
CA VAL A 113 -10.57 22.58 -5.11
C VAL A 113 -10.37 23.36 -3.83
N ILE A 114 -9.12 23.49 -3.42
CA ILE A 114 -8.70 24.34 -2.31
C ILE A 114 -7.85 25.50 -2.79
N GLN A 115 -7.88 26.60 -2.05
CA GLN A 115 -6.90 27.66 -2.14
C GLN A 115 -6.02 27.63 -0.89
N TYR A 116 -4.71 27.67 -1.07
CA TYR A 116 -3.77 27.63 0.05
C TYR A 116 -2.65 28.65 -0.13
N ARG A 117 -1.82 28.82 0.92
CA ARG A 117 -0.62 29.67 0.85
C ARG A 117 0.37 29.15 -0.18
N LYS A 118 1.21 30.03 -0.73
CA LYS A 118 2.29 29.64 -1.64
C LYS A 118 3.23 28.62 -0.97
N ASN A 119 3.83 27.75 -1.78
CA ASN A 119 4.80 26.74 -1.34
C ASN A 119 4.25 25.72 -0.32
N SER A 120 2.97 25.37 -0.48
CA SER A 120 2.29 24.39 0.39
C SER A 120 2.28 22.97 -0.18
N MET A 121 2.97 22.74 -1.30
CA MET A 121 2.95 21.47 -2.02
C MET A 121 3.25 20.29 -1.10
N ILE A 122 4.35 20.38 -0.33
CA ILE A 122 4.78 19.33 0.60
C ILE A 122 3.70 19.03 1.64
N TYR A 123 3.01 20.06 2.13
CA TYR A 123 1.95 19.89 3.10
C TYR A 123 0.74 19.17 2.49
N ILE A 124 0.34 19.53 1.27
CA ILE A 124 -0.75 18.85 0.56
C ILE A 124 -0.38 17.40 0.21
N GLN A 125 0.85 17.15 -0.25
CA GLN A 125 1.37 15.80 -0.48
C GLN A 125 1.31 14.96 0.79
N GLN A 126 1.68 15.53 1.94
CA GLN A 126 1.64 14.82 3.22
C GLN A 126 0.21 14.44 3.60
N ILE A 127 -0.75 15.37 3.48
CA ILE A 127 -2.17 15.10 3.76
C ILE A 127 -2.69 13.94 2.92
N VAL A 128 -2.41 13.96 1.61
CA VAL A 128 -2.86 12.91 0.69
C VAL A 128 -2.15 11.59 0.99
N SER A 129 -0.86 11.62 1.32
CA SER A 129 -0.08 10.43 1.67
C SER A 129 -0.57 9.76 2.95
N ASP A 130 -0.92 10.55 3.96
CA ASP A 130 -1.45 10.01 5.22
C ASP A 130 -2.87 9.45 5.03
N ALA A 131 -3.68 10.07 4.16
CA ALA A 131 -4.98 9.53 3.77
C ALA A 131 -4.87 8.21 3.01
N LEU A 132 -3.84 8.07 2.15
CA LEU A 132 -3.55 6.84 1.42
C LEU A 132 -3.13 5.71 2.35
N ARG A 133 -2.25 6.02 3.31
CA ARG A 133 -1.74 5.03 4.27
C ARG A 133 -2.86 4.41 5.12
N GLU A 134 -3.94 5.14 5.37
CA GLU A 134 -5.13 4.59 6.03
C GLU A 134 -5.84 3.54 5.16
N GLU A 135 -6.02 3.80 3.87
CA GLU A 135 -6.60 2.81 2.94
C GLU A 135 -5.71 1.56 2.85
N GLU A 136 -4.40 1.75 2.70
CA GLU A 136 -3.43 0.64 2.65
C GLU A 136 -3.49 -0.21 3.91
N MET A 137 -3.62 0.41 5.09
CA MET A 137 -3.71 -0.28 6.36
C MET A 137 -5.03 -1.05 6.50
N GLU A 138 -6.15 -0.48 6.07
CA GLU A 138 -7.45 -1.15 6.05
C GLU A 138 -7.43 -2.40 5.14
N ILE A 139 -6.86 -2.27 3.94
CA ILE A 139 -6.68 -3.38 3.01
C ILE A 139 -5.79 -4.45 3.65
N TYR A 140 -4.66 -4.06 4.22
CA TYR A 140 -3.75 -4.99 4.89
C TYR A 140 -4.43 -5.75 6.03
N GLN A 141 -5.20 -5.06 6.88
CA GLN A 141 -5.93 -5.69 7.97
C GLN A 141 -7.00 -6.66 7.45
N TYR A 142 -7.72 -6.28 6.40
CA TYR A 142 -8.71 -7.13 5.76
C TYR A 142 -8.09 -8.39 5.17
N LEU A 143 -6.99 -8.26 4.42
CA LEU A 143 -6.24 -9.40 3.88
C LEU A 143 -5.70 -10.32 5.00
N ARG A 144 -5.23 -9.73 6.10
CA ARG A 144 -4.78 -10.49 7.27
C ARG A 144 -5.92 -11.26 7.93
N TYR A 145 -7.12 -10.67 8.01
CA TYR A 145 -8.32 -11.34 8.48
C TYR A 145 -8.66 -12.54 7.60
N LEU A 146 -8.75 -12.35 6.27
CA LEU A 146 -9.04 -13.43 5.33
C LEU A 146 -8.04 -14.59 5.44
N ASN A 147 -6.75 -14.28 5.59
CA ASN A 147 -5.69 -15.28 5.77
C ASN A 147 -5.85 -16.13 7.02
N LYS A 148 -6.26 -15.52 8.13
CA LYS A 148 -6.53 -16.26 9.38
C LYS A 148 -7.77 -17.14 9.23
N SER A 149 -8.84 -16.59 8.65
CA SER A 149 -10.10 -17.29 8.45
C SER A 149 -9.97 -18.47 7.49
N ALA A 150 -9.17 -18.33 6.43
CA ALA A 150 -8.91 -19.39 5.45
C ALA A 150 -8.09 -20.57 6.01
N CYS A 151 -7.26 -20.35 7.04
CA CYS A 151 -6.52 -21.41 7.74
C CYS A 151 -7.36 -22.15 8.81
N THR A 152 -8.62 -21.75 9.03
CA THR A 152 -9.51 -22.38 10.03
C THR A 152 -10.46 -23.38 9.35
N LYS A 153 -9.90 -24.33 8.59
CA LYS A 153 -10.62 -25.49 8.05
C LYS A 153 -9.93 -26.76 8.49
#